data_AF-A0A0A1F7N4-F1
#
_entry.id   AF-A0A0A1F7N4-F1
#
_cell.length_a   1.000
_cell.length_b   1.000
_cell.length_c   1.000
_cell.angle_alpha   90.00
_cell.angle_beta   90.00
_cell.angle_gamma   90.00
#
_symmetry.space_group_name_H-M   'P 1'
#
loop_
_entity.id
_entity.type
_entity.pdbx_description
1 polymer ?
#
loop_
_entity_poly.entity_id
_entity_poly.type
_entity_poly.pdbx_seq_one_letter_code
_entity_poly.pdbx_strand_id
1 'polypeptide(L)'
;METLINDTYLNQSIDKILRCATLALYGEDVRFSVLLAVHDARDYLVNVKAGDPATNQKVFHNSLTALANSTHPSMPDYKKTIEYAATLVAFELDD
;
A
#
# COMPACT_ATOMS: atom_id res chain seq x y z
N MET A 1 -14.46 -1.96 -10.42
CA MET A 1 -13.17 -1.78 -9.73
C MET A 1 -12.54 -0.57 -10.41
N GLU A 2 -12.58 0.61 -9.79
CA GLU A 2 -11.80 1.75 -10.31
C GLU A 2 -10.34 1.34 -10.23
N THR A 3 -9.75 1.08 -11.38
CA THR A 3 -8.49 0.37 -11.48
C THR A 3 -7.34 1.35 -11.30
N LEU A 4 -6.52 1.13 -10.27
CA LEU A 4 -5.20 1.74 -10.11
C LEU A 4 -4.28 1.52 -11.34
N ILE A 5 -4.65 0.59 -12.23
CA ILE A 5 -3.92 0.23 -13.45
C ILE A 5 -3.55 1.46 -14.30
N ASN A 6 -4.35 2.52 -14.30
CA ASN A 6 -4.06 3.75 -15.07
C ASN A 6 -3.32 4.84 -14.27
N ASP A 7 -2.97 4.57 -13.01
CA ASP A 7 -2.28 5.52 -12.13
C ASP A 7 -0.82 5.09 -11.91
N THR A 8 0.08 5.64 -12.73
CA THR A 8 1.51 5.29 -12.71
C THR A 8 2.13 5.49 -11.33
N TYR A 9 1.76 6.55 -10.61
CA TYR A 9 2.35 6.85 -9.30
C TYR A 9 1.91 5.83 -8.25
N LEU A 10 0.62 5.46 -8.24
CA LEU A 10 0.13 4.45 -7.32
C LEU A 10 0.67 3.05 -7.64
N ASN A 11 0.82 2.71 -8.93
CA ASN A 11 1.47 1.47 -9.32
C ASN A 11 2.93 1.41 -8.85
N GLN A 12 3.69 2.50 -8.99
CA GLN A 12 5.06 2.58 -8.45
C GLN A 12 5.11 2.48 -6.92
N SER A 13 4.12 3.06 -6.23
CA SER A 13 4.00 2.97 -4.78
C SER A 13 3.71 1.53 -4.33
N ILE A 14 2.83 0.81 -5.04
CA ILE A 14 2.59 -0.62 -4.85
C ILE A 14 3.88 -1.41 -5.09
N ASP A 15 4.59 -1.17 -6.19
CA ASP A 15 5.84 -1.86 -6.50
C ASP A 15 6.90 -1.68 -5.40
N LYS A 16 7.01 -0.47 -4.82
CA LYS A 16 7.90 -0.22 -3.67
C LYS A 16 7.50 -1.08 -2.46
N ILE A 17 6.20 -1.16 -2.15
CA ILE A 17 5.67 -1.99 -1.05
C ILE A 17 5.95 -3.48 -1.32
N LEU A 18 5.71 -3.96 -2.54
CA LEU A 18 5.96 -5.36 -2.89
C LEU A 18 7.45 -5.73 -2.82
N ARG A 19 8.35 -4.82 -3.23
CA ARG A 19 9.79 -5.00 -3.04
C ARG A 19 10.17 -5.11 -1.56
N CYS A 20 9.58 -4.27 -0.71
CA CYS A 20 9.76 -4.37 0.74
C CYS A 20 9.26 -5.73 1.26
N ALA A 21 8.10 -6.17 0.81
CA ALA A 21 7.55 -7.47 1.17
C ALA A 21 8.47 -8.63 0.72
N THR A 22 9.10 -8.53 -0.45
CA THR A 22 10.12 -9.49 -0.89
C THR A 22 11.32 -9.50 0.05
N LEU A 23 11.83 -8.34 0.47
CA LEU A 23 12.96 -8.25 1.41
C LEU A 23 12.60 -8.84 2.79
N ALA A 24 11.36 -8.64 3.25
CA ALA A 24 10.89 -9.23 4.51
C ALA A 24 10.92 -10.77 4.51
N LEU A 25 10.76 -11.42 3.34
CA LEU A 25 10.93 -12.88 3.22
C LEU A 25 12.35 -13.36 3.56
N TYR A 26 13.34 -12.47 3.45
CA TYR A 26 14.74 -12.74 3.78
C TYR A 26 15.14 -12.24 5.17
N GLY A 27 14.18 -11.76 5.98
CA GLY A 27 14.41 -11.32 7.36
C GLY A 27 14.80 -9.85 7.53
N GLU A 28 14.72 -9.03 6.48
CA GLU A 28 14.98 -7.59 6.55
C GLU A 28 13.88 -6.83 7.32
N ASP A 29 14.24 -5.85 8.14
CA ASP A 29 13.28 -4.93 8.76
C ASP A 29 12.89 -3.82 7.78
N VAL A 30 11.70 -3.96 7.19
CA VAL A 30 11.21 -3.05 6.14
C VAL A 30 10.16 -2.07 6.61
N ARG A 31 9.83 -2.03 7.91
CA ARG A 31 8.70 -1.25 8.44
C ARG A 31 8.79 0.23 8.08
N PHE A 32 9.97 0.83 8.24
CA PHE A 32 10.18 2.24 7.93
C PHE A 32 10.05 2.53 6.42
N SER A 33 10.59 1.66 5.57
CA SER A 33 10.47 1.80 4.11
C SER A 33 9.02 1.69 3.62
N VAL A 34 8.24 0.79 4.23
CA VAL A 34 6.80 0.69 3.94
C VAL A 34 6.05 1.92 4.40
N LEU A 35 6.36 2.44 5.59
CA LEU A 35 5.76 3.68 6.10
C LEU A 35 5.97 4.85 5.14
N LEU A 36 7.21 5.06 4.68
CA LEU A 36 7.53 6.13 3.72
C LEU A 36 6.78 5.94 2.39
N ALA A 37 6.76 4.72 1.85
CA ALA A 37 6.05 4.45 0.60
C ALA A 37 4.53 4.71 0.70
N VAL A 38 3.92 4.39 1.86
CA VAL A 38 2.50 4.67 2.10
C VAL A 38 2.27 6.16 2.31
N HIS A 39 3.15 6.87 3.03
CA HIS A 39 3.05 8.32 3.22
C HIS A 39 3.09 9.05 1.87
N ASP A 40 4.09 8.75 1.04
CA ASP A 40 4.22 9.29 -0.32
C ASP A 40 2.96 9.04 -1.17
N ALA A 41 2.35 7.86 -1.04
CA ALA A 41 1.13 7.50 -1.75
C ALA A 41 -0.08 8.28 -1.23
N ARG A 42 -0.21 8.43 0.10
CA ARG A 42 -1.29 9.18 0.73
C ARG A 42 -1.24 10.65 0.37
N ASP A 43 -0.06 11.27 0.41
CA ASP A 43 0.14 12.65 0.00
C ASP A 43 -0.32 12.88 -1.44
N TYR A 44 0.03 11.96 -2.35
CA TYR A 44 -0.44 12.01 -3.73
C TYR A 44 -1.96 11.85 -3.84
N LEU A 45 -2.56 10.90 -3.12
CA LEU A 45 -4.01 10.63 -3.13
C LEU A 45 -4.83 11.83 -2.62
N VAL A 46 -4.30 12.59 -1.66
CA VAL A 46 -4.96 13.75 -1.05
C VAL A 46 -4.74 15.02 -1.87
N ASN A 47 -3.49 15.28 -2.30
CA ASN A 47 -3.12 16.60 -2.80
C ASN A 47 -3.00 16.67 -4.33
N VAL A 48 -2.86 15.54 -5.02
CA VAL A 48 -2.51 15.52 -6.45
C VAL A 48 -3.57 14.78 -7.28
N LYS A 49 -4.02 13.62 -6.81
CA LYS A 49 -4.97 12.80 -7.54
C LYS A 49 -6.34 13.49 -7.57
N ALA A 50 -6.89 13.66 -8.77
CA ALA A 50 -8.24 14.17 -8.94
C ALA A 50 -9.29 13.25 -8.29
N GLY A 51 -10.41 13.83 -7.88
CA GLY A 51 -11.51 13.13 -7.23
C GLY A 51 -11.53 13.33 -5.72
N ASP A 52 -12.39 12.57 -5.05
CA ASP A 52 -12.56 12.64 -3.60
C ASP A 52 -11.41 11.90 -2.88
N PRO A 53 -10.65 12.57 -1.98
CA PRO A 53 -9.53 11.96 -1.27
C PRO A 53 -9.89 10.69 -0.49
N ALA A 54 -11.06 10.67 0.17
CA ALA A 54 -11.49 9.51 0.95
C ALA A 54 -11.78 8.30 0.05
N THR A 55 -12.41 8.53 -1.11
CA THR A 55 -12.63 7.51 -2.13
C THR A 55 -11.31 6.99 -2.69
N ASN A 56 -10.39 7.90 -3.02
CA ASN A 56 -9.06 7.57 -3.53
C ASN A 56 -8.26 6.68 -2.54
N GLN A 57 -8.22 7.07 -1.25
CA GLN A 57 -7.59 6.28 -0.19
C GLN A 57 -8.27 4.93 0.01
N LYS A 58 -9.61 4.88 0.01
CA LYS A 58 -10.37 3.63 0.14
C LYS A 58 -10.08 2.66 -1.00
N VAL A 59 -10.00 3.14 -2.23
CA VAL A 59 -9.62 2.32 -3.39
C VAL A 59 -8.21 1.77 -3.20
N PHE A 60 -7.25 2.60 -2.81
CA PHE A 60 -5.87 2.18 -2.57
C PHE A 60 -5.74 1.13 -1.44
N HIS A 61 -6.40 1.37 -0.30
CA HIS A 61 -6.51 0.42 0.80
C HIS A 61 -7.05 -0.94 0.34
N ASN A 62 -8.15 -0.93 -0.43
CA ASN A 62 -8.77 -2.15 -0.92
C ASN A 62 -7.87 -2.92 -1.89
N SER A 63 -7.09 -2.22 -2.72
CA SER A 63 -6.09 -2.85 -3.59
C SER A 63 -4.99 -3.54 -2.79
N LEU A 64 -4.45 -2.90 -1.76
CA LEU A 64 -3.45 -3.53 -0.87
C LEU A 64 -4.03 -4.74 -0.13
N THR A 65 -5.26 -4.62 0.39
CA THR A 65 -5.96 -5.72 1.05
C THR A 65 -6.18 -6.90 0.09
N ALA A 66 -6.57 -6.63 -1.15
CA ALA A 66 -6.74 -7.67 -2.17
C ALA A 66 -5.41 -8.38 -2.50
N LEU A 67 -4.30 -7.63 -2.58
CA LEU A 67 -2.95 -8.19 -2.79
C LEU A 67 -2.48 -9.05 -1.61
N ALA A 68 -2.73 -8.62 -0.37
CA ALA A 68 -2.43 -9.41 0.82
C ALA A 68 -3.23 -10.73 0.81
N ASN A 69 -4.50 -10.68 0.41
CA ASN A 69 -5.37 -11.86 0.35
C ASN A 69 -5.03 -12.82 -0.79
N SER A 70 -4.41 -12.35 -1.88
CA SER A 70 -3.94 -13.19 -2.98
C SER A 70 -2.56 -13.80 -2.74
N THR A 71 -1.87 -13.38 -1.67
CA THR A 71 -0.54 -13.90 -1.32
C THR A 71 -0.61 -15.38 -0.94
N HIS A 72 0.34 -16.18 -1.43
CA HIS A 72 0.40 -17.61 -1.12
C HIS A 72 0.61 -17.84 0.40
N PRO A 73 -0.09 -18.82 1.02
CA PRO A 73 -0.02 -19.05 2.47
C PRO A 73 1.38 -19.33 3.03
N SER A 74 2.31 -19.80 2.18
CA SER A 74 3.71 -20.04 2.57
C SER A 74 4.57 -18.77 2.68
N MET A 75 3.99 -17.59 2.45
CA MET A 75 4.70 -16.29 2.49
C MET A 75 4.10 -15.36 3.56
N PRO A 76 4.08 -15.77 4.85
CA PRO A 76 3.39 -15.02 5.89
C PRO A 76 3.97 -13.62 6.11
N ASP A 77 5.29 -13.46 6.03
CA ASP A 77 5.92 -12.15 6.29
C ASP A 77 5.76 -11.18 5.10
N TYR A 78 5.71 -11.71 3.87
CA TYR A 78 5.30 -10.94 2.70
C TYR A 78 3.86 -10.42 2.87
N LYS A 79 2.94 -11.31 3.23
CA LYS A 79 1.53 -10.96 3.48
C LYS A 79 1.41 -9.90 4.57
N LYS A 80 2.03 -10.11 5.74
CA LYS A 80 2.01 -9.15 6.87
C LYS A 80 2.55 -7.78 6.46
N THR A 81 3.55 -7.74 5.59
CA THR A 81 4.11 -6.47 5.10
C THR A 81 3.10 -5.68 4.28
N ILE A 82 2.31 -6.36 3.42
CA ILE A 82 1.24 -5.72 2.64
C ILE A 82 0.06 -5.33 3.55
N GLU A 83 -0.32 -6.18 4.51
CA GLU A 83 -1.36 -5.87 5.50
C GLU A 83 -0.99 -4.66 6.37
N TYR A 84 0.29 -4.55 6.74
CA TYR A 84 0.82 -3.39 7.43
C TYR A 84 0.67 -2.13 6.56
N ALA A 85 1.04 -2.20 5.28
CA ALA A 85 0.84 -1.08 4.36
C ALA A 85 -0.64 -0.68 4.25
N ALA A 86 -1.56 -1.64 4.14
CA ALA A 86 -3.00 -1.37 4.10
C ALA A 86 -3.48 -0.68 5.38
N THR A 87 -3.01 -1.14 6.54
CA THR A 87 -3.33 -0.54 7.84
C THR A 87 -2.91 0.93 7.89
N LEU A 88 -1.69 1.25 7.43
CA LEU A 88 -1.19 2.62 7.36
C LEU A 88 -2.00 3.54 6.44
N VAL A 89 -2.66 3.01 5.41
CA VAL A 89 -3.57 3.80 4.57
C VAL A 89 -4.83 4.20 5.34
N ALA A 90 -5.30 3.35 6.26
CA ALA A 90 -6.51 3.60 7.05
C ALA A 90 -6.28 4.55 8.24
N PHE A 91 -5.07 4.61 8.79
CA PHE A 91 -4.71 5.47 9.92
C PHE A 91 -4.20 6.84 9.46
N GLU A 92 -5.12 7.71 9.07
CA GLU A 92 -5.05 9.18 9.24
C GLU A 92 -6.41 9.76 8.80
N LEU A 93 -7.36 9.65 9.72
CA LEU A 93 -8.56 10.46 9.84
C LEU A 93 -8.68 10.77 11.34
N ASP A 94 -7.74 11.53 11.87
CA ASP A 94 -7.87 12.25 13.15
C ASP A 94 -6.85 13.40 13.10
N ASP A 95 -7.40 14.58 12.78
CA ASP A 95 -6.93 15.98 12.95
C ASP A 95 -5.46 16.38 12.68
#